data_AF-U5CLT6-F1
#
_entry.id   AF-U5CLT6-F1
#
_cell.length_a   1.000
_cell.length_b   1.000
_cell.length_c   1.000
_cell.angle_alpha   90.00
_cell.angle_beta   90.00
_cell.angle_gamma   90.00
#
_symmetry.space_group_name_H-M   'P 1'
#
loop_
_entity.id
_entity.type
_entity.pdbx_description
1 polymer ?
#
loop_
_entity_poly.entity_id
_entity_poly.type
_entity_poly.pdbx_seq_one_letter_code
_entity_poly.pdbx_strand_id
1 'polypeptide(L)'
;MLDDDNGDVVGTAVREVEEEVGIYLNKDDLVNLTAFLNPSTGCKVFPSPGGSDEEISLLMYRGKVKKEVIEAMQGKEIGLREHGELIK
;
A
#
# COMPACT_ATOMS: atom_id res chain seq x y z
N MET A 1 -6.51 -5.86 4.48
CA MET A 1 -6.95 -5.43 5.83
C MET A 1 -5.69 -5.09 6.60
N LEU A 2 -5.69 -3.99 7.36
CA LEU A 2 -4.55 -3.67 8.23
C LEU A 2 -4.67 -4.59 9.45
N ASP A 3 -3.92 -5.68 9.47
CA ASP A 3 -3.89 -6.62 10.59
C ASP A 3 -3.04 -6.10 11.77
N ASP A 4 -2.45 -4.92 11.63
CA ASP A 4 -1.65 -4.27 12.67
C ASP A 4 -2.58 -3.44 13.58
N ASP A 5 -2.82 -3.95 14.79
CA ASP A 5 -3.73 -3.43 15.84
C ASP A 5 -3.50 -1.96 16.24
N ASN A 6 -2.45 -1.31 15.73
CA ASN A 6 -2.08 0.08 16.03
C ASN A 6 -2.47 1.11 14.96
N GLY A 7 -2.96 0.69 13.79
CA GLY A 7 -3.35 1.62 12.72
C GLY A 7 -2.17 2.36 12.06
N ASP A 8 -0.95 1.83 12.16
CA ASP A 8 0.23 2.36 11.47
C ASP A 8 0.22 1.98 9.98
N VAL A 9 -0.61 2.70 9.21
CA VAL A 9 -0.79 2.49 7.76
C VAL A 9 0.53 2.56 6.99
N VAL A 10 1.44 3.46 7.39
CA VAL A 10 2.75 3.63 6.74
C VAL A 10 3.64 2.43 7.03
N GLY A 11 3.64 1.96 8.28
CA GLY A 11 4.35 0.74 8.68
C GLY A 11 3.87 -0.49 7.94
N THR A 12 2.55 -0.67 7.84
CA THR A 12 1.99 -1.78 7.07
C THR A 12 2.40 -1.67 5.60
N ALA A 13 2.27 -0.51 4.96
CA ALA A 13 2.65 -0.35 3.55
C ALA A 13 4.12 -0.69 3.26
N VAL A 14 5.04 -0.33 4.17
CA VAL A 14 6.47 -0.73 4.03
C VAL A 14 6.62 -2.25 4.07
N ARG A 15 5.96 -2.90 5.02
CA ARG A 15 6.01 -4.36 5.19
C ARG A 15 5.45 -5.08 3.98
N GLU A 16 4.25 -4.72 3.53
CA GLU A 16 3.58 -5.36 2.38
C GLU A 16 4.43 -5.25 1.10
N VAL A 17 5.08 -4.11 0.86
CA VAL A 17 5.98 -3.94 -0.30
C VAL A 17 7.22 -4.85 -0.19
N GLU A 18 7.76 -5.06 1.01
CA GLU A 18 8.85 -6.01 1.21
C GLU A 18 8.38 -7.45 0.93
N GLU A 19 7.23 -7.82 1.48
CA GLU A 19 6.63 -9.16 1.38
C GLU A 19 6.27 -9.53 -0.07
N GLU A 20 5.60 -8.64 -0.80
CA GLU A 20 5.15 -8.93 -2.16
C GLU A 20 6.29 -8.82 -3.18
N VAL A 21 7.05 -7.71 -3.17
CA VAL A 21 7.99 -7.39 -4.26
C VAL A 21 9.47 -7.42 -3.85
N GLY A 22 9.79 -7.61 -2.58
CA GLY A 22 11.18 -7.71 -2.09
C GLY A 22 11.93 -6.38 -2.11
N ILE A 23 11.22 -5.25 -2.11
CA ILE A 23 11.83 -3.92 -2.01
C ILE A 23 11.79 -3.45 -0.55
N TYR A 24 12.95 -3.12 -0.02
CA TYR A 24 13.09 -2.48 1.27
C TYR A 24 12.86 -0.98 1.15
N LEU A 25 11.87 -0.46 1.86
CA LEU A 25 11.55 0.97 1.93
C LEU A 25 11.84 1.51 3.32
N ASN A 26 12.33 2.75 3.39
CA ASN A 26 12.31 3.51 4.64
C ASN A 26 10.96 4.25 4.74
N LYS A 27 10.34 4.25 5.92
CA LYS A 27 9.09 5.00 6.17
C LYS A 27 9.24 6.49 5.84
N ASP A 28 10.41 7.06 6.09
CA ASP A 28 10.69 8.48 5.84
C ASP A 28 10.76 8.84 4.34
N ASP A 29 10.91 7.84 3.46
CA ASP A 29 10.92 8.02 2.01
C ASP A 29 9.50 7.98 1.39
N LEU A 30 8.48 7.67 2.20
CA LEU A 30 7.09 7.60 1.76
C LEU A 30 6.39 8.94 1.91
N VAL A 31 5.70 9.35 0.85
CA VAL A 31 4.84 10.53 0.84
C VAL A 31 3.39 10.09 0.93
N ASN A 32 2.70 10.47 2.01
CA ASN A 32 1.27 10.25 2.14
C ASN A 32 0.48 11.18 1.21
N LEU A 33 -0.05 10.65 0.11
CA LEU A 33 -0.82 11.40 -0.87
C LEU A 33 -2.22 11.77 -0.35
N THR A 34 -2.83 10.92 0.48
CA THR A 34 -4.17 11.20 1.02
C THR A 34 -4.16 12.34 2.03
N ALA A 35 -3.03 12.59 2.68
CA ALA A 35 -2.84 13.77 3.53
C ALA A 35 -2.93 15.11 2.78
N PHE A 36 -2.77 15.12 1.44
CA PHE A 36 -2.92 16.32 0.62
C PHE A 36 -4.36 16.57 0.14
N LEU A 37 -5.31 15.69 0.45
CA LEU A 37 -6.70 15.88 0.07
C LEU A 37 -7.34 17.04 0.84
N ASN A 38 -8.47 17.51 0.35
CA ASN A 38 -9.23 18.55 1.02
C ASN A 38 -9.66 18.04 2.42
N PRO A 39 -9.39 18.78 3.51
CA PRO A 39 -9.80 18.37 4.86
C PRO A 39 -11.29 18.03 5.00
N SER A 40 -12.16 18.61 4.17
CA SER A 40 -13.59 18.29 4.16
C SER A 40 -13.92 16.86 3.75
N THR A 41 -12.99 16.14 3.11
CA THR A 41 -13.15 14.71 2.79
C THR A 41 -12.66 13.79 3.91
N GLY A 42 -12.19 14.37 5.04
CA GLY A 42 -11.53 13.62 6.11
C GLY A 42 -10.18 13.02 5.70
N CYS A 43 -9.60 13.49 4.58
CA CYS A 43 -8.37 12.94 3.99
C CYS A 43 -8.45 11.44 3.66
N LYS A 44 -9.65 10.98 3.29
CA LYS A 44 -9.95 9.58 2.99
C LYS A 44 -10.29 9.40 1.51
N VAL A 45 -9.94 8.25 0.97
CA VAL A 45 -10.34 7.82 -0.36
C VAL A 45 -11.22 6.59 -0.21
N PHE A 46 -12.43 6.68 -0.77
CA PHE A 46 -13.35 5.55 -0.84
C PHE A 46 -13.31 5.00 -2.26
N PRO A 47 -12.91 3.74 -2.47
CA PRO A 47 -12.84 3.17 -3.81
C PRO A 47 -14.23 2.98 -4.42
N SER A 48 -15.26 2.79 -3.59
CA SER A 48 -16.66 2.67 -4.03
C SER A 48 -17.63 3.19 -2.94
N PRO A 49 -17.88 4.51 -2.86
CA PRO A 49 -18.63 5.13 -1.76
C PRO A 49 -20.10 4.70 -1.63
N GLY A 50 -20.63 3.91 -2.58
CA GLY A 50 -21.97 3.31 -2.50
C GLY A 50 -21.98 1.79 -2.40
N GLY A 51 -20.81 1.14 -2.42
CA GLY A 51 -20.67 -0.32 -2.47
C GLY A 51 -19.58 -0.91 -1.59
N SER A 52 -18.78 -0.08 -0.92
CA SER A 52 -17.78 -0.46 0.07
C SER A 52 -17.65 0.65 1.12
N ASP A 53 -17.56 0.26 2.38
CA ASP A 53 -17.23 1.14 3.51
C ASP A 53 -15.73 1.18 3.80
N GLU A 54 -14.91 0.51 2.99
CA GLU A 54 -13.46 0.52 3.11
C GLU A 54 -12.86 1.86 2.67
N GLU A 55 -11.83 2.27 3.38
CA GLU A 55 -11.03 3.45 3.10
C GLU A 55 -9.63 3.03 2.69
N ILE A 56 -9.07 3.68 1.67
CA ILE A 56 -7.70 3.44 1.22
C ILE A 56 -6.81 4.66 1.50
N SER A 57 -5.59 4.39 1.95
CA SER A 57 -4.52 5.39 2.01
C SER A 57 -3.56 5.18 0.84
N LEU A 58 -3.23 6.26 0.15
CA LEU A 58 -2.33 6.25 -0.99
C LEU A 58 -0.98 6.81 -0.54
N LEU A 59 0.07 6.01 -0.67
CA LEU A 59 1.45 6.37 -0.37
C LEU A 59 2.25 6.36 -1.67
N MET A 60 3.15 7.33 -1.82
CA MET A 60 4.06 7.43 -2.94
C MET A 60 5.48 7.20 -2.47
N TYR A 61 6.17 6.25 -3.12
CA TYR A 61 7.61 6.10 -3.07
C TYR A 61 8.21 6.36 -4.46
N ARG A 62 9.39 6.99 -4.50
CA ARG A 62 10.14 7.19 -5.76
C ARG A 62 11.56 6.68 -5.61
N GLY A 63 11.80 5.47 -6.08
CA GLY A 63 13.12 4.84 -6.13
C GLY A 63 13.65 4.64 -7.55
N LYS A 64 14.91 4.21 -7.64
CA LYS A 64 15.51 3.69 -8.88
C LYS A 64 15.84 2.21 -8.66
N VAL A 65 15.45 1.37 -9.60
CA VAL A 65 15.76 -0.06 -9.60
C VAL A 65 16.29 -0.48 -10.96
N LYS A 66 16.96 -1.63 -11.03
CA LYS A 66 17.38 -2.19 -12.31
C LYS A 66 16.17 -2.74 -13.08
N LYS A 67 16.29 -2.89 -14.40
CA LYS A 67 15.20 -3.40 -15.25
C LYS A 67 14.75 -4.79 -14.83
N GLU A 68 15.69 -5.65 -14.44
CA GLU A 68 15.42 -7.03 -14.04
C GLU A 68 14.56 -7.10 -12.78
N VAL A 69 14.69 -6.11 -11.89
CA VAL A 69 13.88 -5.98 -10.67
C VAL A 69 12.44 -5.61 -11.03
N ILE A 70 12.24 -4.70 -12.00
CA ILE A 70 10.90 -4.33 -12.51
C ILE A 70 10.24 -5.55 -13.15
N GLU A 71 10.98 -6.30 -13.98
CA GLU A 71 10.47 -7.49 -14.64
C GLU A 71 10.08 -8.59 -13.65
N ALA A 72 10.83 -8.74 -12.56
CA ALA A 72 10.53 -9.72 -11.50
C ALA A 72 9.28 -9.37 -10.66
N MET A 73 8.78 -8.13 -10.74
CA MET A 73 7.57 -7.70 -10.02
C MET A 73 6.28 -8.04 -10.78
N GLN A 74 6.36 -8.32 -12.07
CA GLN A 74 5.19 -8.56 -12.90
C GLN A 74 4.36 -9.75 -12.36
N GLY A 75 3.07 -9.50 -12.09
CA GLY A 75 2.14 -10.53 -11.60
C GLY A 75 2.18 -10.78 -10.09
N LYS A 76 2.95 -10.00 -9.31
CA LYS A 76 2.96 -10.04 -7.84
C LYS A 76 1.92 -9.10 -7.21
N GLU A 77 0.70 -9.11 -7.73
CA GLU A 77 -0.31 -8.06 -7.47
C GLU A 77 -1.44 -8.52 -6.52
N ILE A 78 -1.29 -9.68 -5.88
CA ILE A 78 -2.40 -10.44 -5.29
C ILE A 78 -2.20 -10.84 -3.81
N GLY A 79 -1.19 -10.30 -3.12
CA GLY A 79 -0.82 -10.72 -1.77
C GLY A 79 -0.18 -12.12 -1.69
N LEU A 80 0.32 -12.46 -0.50
CA LEU A 80 0.88 -13.76 -0.18
C LEU A 80 -0.23 -14.74 0.23
N ARG A 81 -0.58 -15.64 -0.70
CA ARG A 81 -1.58 -16.70 -0.45
C ARG A 81 -1.26 -17.57 0.77
N GLU A 82 0.02 -17.79 1.04
CA GLU A 82 0.46 -18.57 2.21
C GLU A 82 0.10 -17.90 3.54
N HIS A 83 -0.03 -16.57 3.54
CA HIS A 83 -0.45 -15.76 4.67
C HIS A 83 -1.98 -15.52 4.70
N GLY A 84 -2.73 -16.12 3.77
CA GLY A 84 -4.19 -15.99 3.69
C GLY A 84 -4.67 -14.73 2.98
N GLU A 85 -3.76 -13.92 2.43
CA GLU A 85 -4.10 -12.77 1.59
C GLU A 85 -4.64 -13.26 0.25
N LEU A 86 -5.93 -12.98 0.03
CA LEU A 86 -6.67 -13.51 -1.11
C LEU A 86 -7.45 -12.37 -1.76
N ILE A 87 -6.91 -11.83 -2.86
CA ILE A 87 -7.64 -10.96 -3.77
C ILE A 87 -8.26 -11.85 -4.86
N LYS A 88 -9.60 -11.94 -4.88
CA LYS A 88 -10.38 -12.75 -5.84
C LYS A 88 -10.93 -11.93 -6.98
#